data_AF-A0A958RXJ7-F1
#
_entry.id   AF-A0A958RXJ7-F1
#
_cell.length_a   1.000
_cell.length_b   1.000
_cell.length_c   1.000
_cell.angle_alpha   90.00
_cell.angle_beta   90.00
_cell.angle_gamma   90.00
#
_symmetry.space_group_name_H-M   'P 1'
#
loop_
_entity.id
_entity.type
_entity.pdbx_description
1 polymer ?
#
loop_
_entity_poly.entity_id
_entity_poly.type
_entity_poly.pdbx_seq_one_letter_code
_entity_poly.pdbx_strand_id
1 'polypeptide(L)' 'MKIKDLNKKKVPIVKVDKTLNKFSDKVLFPEKLEKANEMLRTRGLPKLGTK' A
#
# COMPACT_ATOMS: atom_id res chain seq x y z
N MET A 1 5.66 -2.79 -20.42
CA MET A 1 5.83 -4.26 -20.29
C MET A 1 4.63 -4.94 -20.95
N LYS A 2 4.82 -6.03 -21.70
CA LYS A 2 3.71 -6.78 -22.29
C LYS A 2 3.07 -7.67 -21.21
N ILE A 3 1.77 -7.94 -21.31
CA ILE A 3 1.01 -8.77 -20.33
C ILE A 3 1.66 -10.15 -20.13
N LYS A 4 2.20 -10.73 -21.21
CA LYS A 4 2.91 -12.02 -21.19
C LYS A 4 4.16 -12.02 -20.31
N ASP A 5 4.85 -10.89 -20.19
CA ASP A 5 6.04 -10.74 -19.34
C ASP A 5 5.65 -10.52 -17.87
N LEU A 6 4.49 -9.90 -17.66
CA LEU A 6 3.91 -9.65 -16.35
C LEU A 6 3.48 -10.97 -15.68
N ASN A 7 2.80 -11.85 -16.43
CA ASN A 7 2.34 -13.16 -15.95
C ASN A 7 3.49 -14.14 -15.67
N LYS A 8 4.67 -13.93 -16.26
CA LYS A 8 5.88 -14.75 -16.00
C LYS A 8 6.53 -14.41 -14.66
N LYS A 9 6.39 -13.16 -14.19
CA LYS A 9 6.90 -12.80 -12.87
C LYS A 9 5.93 -13.35 -11.83
N LYS A 10 6.39 -14.30 -11.00
CA LYS A 10 5.65 -14.84 -9.84
C LYS A 10 5.55 -13.82 -8.68
N VAL A 11 5.40 -12.53 -9.00
CA VAL A 11 5.28 -11.44 -8.03
C VAL A 11 3.89 -10.83 -8.18
N PRO A 12 3.17 -10.58 -7.07
CA PRO A 12 1.88 -9.93 -7.14
C PRO A 12 2.03 -8.52 -7.71
N ILE A 13 1.27 -8.19 -8.76
CA ILE A 13 1.19 -6.83 -9.30
C ILE A 13 0.05 -6.13 -8.58
N VAL A 14 0.41 -5.27 -7.64
CA VAL A 14 -0.56 -4.41 -6.94
C VAL A 14 -0.78 -3.15 -7.78
N LYS A 15 -2.05 -2.80 -8.02
CA LYS A 15 -2.46 -1.53 -8.65
C LYS A 15 -3.41 -0.81 -7.71
N VAL A 16 -3.18 0.49 -7.51
CA VAL A 16 -4.12 1.36 -6.80
C VAL A 16 -5.11 1.93 -7.82
N ASP A 17 -6.40 1.76 -7.57
CA ASP A 17 -7.44 2.34 -8.40
C ASP A 17 -7.50 3.86 -8.17
N LYS A 18 -7.31 4.64 -9.25
CA LYS A 18 -7.34 6.11 -9.22
C LYS A 18 -8.71 6.66 -8.86
N THR A 19 -9.80 5.91 -9.08
CA THR A 19 -11.15 6.36 -8.72
C THR A 19 -11.33 6.54 -7.22
N LEU A 20 -10.46 5.92 -6.41
CA LEU A 20 -10.46 6.03 -4.95
C LEU A 20 -9.86 7.35 -4.45
N ASN A 21 -9.21 8.14 -5.31
CA ASN A 21 -8.63 9.44 -4.95
C ASN A 21 -9.68 10.44 -4.43
N LYS A 22 -10.96 10.24 -4.75
CA LYS A 22 -12.08 11.04 -4.23
C LYS A 22 -12.24 10.99 -2.70
N PHE A 23 -11.54 10.06 -2.03
CA PHE A 23 -11.54 9.91 -0.59
C PHE A 23 -10.25 10.40 0.09
N SER A 24 -9.29 10.94 -0.67
CA SER A 24 -7.96 11.34 -0.17
C SER A 24 -8.03 12.33 1.00
N ASP A 25 -8.93 13.31 0.94
CA ASP A 25 -9.10 14.33 1.98
C ASP A 25 -10.13 13.94 3.07
N LYS A 26 -10.62 12.69 3.06
CA LYS A 26 -11.68 12.23 3.97
C LYS A 26 -11.14 11.18 4.94
N VAL A 27 -11.31 11.44 6.24
CA VAL A 27 -11.06 10.44 7.28
C VAL A 27 -12.30 9.55 7.42
N LEU A 28 -12.29 8.42 6.71
CA LEU A 28 -13.41 7.47 6.71
C LEU A 28 -13.43 6.54 7.94
N PHE A 29 -12.27 6.27 8.53
CA PHE A 29 -12.11 5.30 9.61
C PHE A 29 -11.13 5.82 10.68
N PRO A 30 -11.57 6.72 11.59
CA PRO A 30 -10.69 7.40 12.53
C PRO A 30 -9.95 6.43 13.48
N GLU A 31 -10.65 5.45 14.06
CA GLU A 31 -10.05 4.46 14.97
C GLU A 31 -8.96 3.61 14.28
N LYS A 32 -9.22 3.18 13.04
CA LYS A 32 -8.24 2.40 12.25
C LYS A 32 -7.03 3.26 11.87
N LEU A 33 -7.26 4.54 11.57
CA LEU A 33 -6.20 5.49 11.26
C LEU A 33 -5.28 5.70 12.47
N GLU A 34 -5.86 5.88 13.66
CA GLU A 34 -5.10 6.02 14.90
C GLU A 34 -4.27 4.76 15.20
N LYS A 35 -4.89 3.58 15.15
CA LYS A 35 -4.21 2.30 15.39
C LYS A 35 -3.09 2.04 14.39
N ALA A 36 -3.28 2.41 13.12
CA ALA A 36 -2.24 2.29 12.10
C ALA A 36 -1.06 3.23 12.40
N ASN A 37 -1.33 4.48 12.81
CA ASN A 37 -0.29 5.43 13.18
C ASN A 37 0.51 4.96 14.41
N GLU A 38 -0.17 4.42 15.43
CA GLU A 38 0.49 3.82 16.60
C GLU A 38 1.38 2.63 16.22
N MET A 39 0.87 1.72 15.38
CA MET A 39 1.64 0.58 14.89
C MET A 39 2.89 1.02 14.12
N LEU A 40 2.77 2.02 13.24
CA LEU A 40 3.90 2.55 12.48
C LEU A 40 4.93 3.27 13.37
N ARG A 41 4.49 3.97 14.44
CA ARG A 41 5.38 4.60 15.43
C ARG A 41 6.18 3.57 16.22
N THR A 42 5.56 2.45 16.58
CA THR A 42 6.17 1.41 17.45
C THR A 42 7.02 0.41 16.69
N ARG A 43 6.58 -0.04 15.51
CA ARG A 43 7.26 -1.07 14.70
C ARG A 43 8.12 -0.49 13.58
N GLY A 44 7.88 0.75 13.18
CA GLY A 44 8.53 1.36 12.02
C GLY A 44 8.11 0.75 10.69
N LEU A 45 8.78 1.17 9.62
CA LEU A 45 8.65 0.54 8.30
C LEU A 45 9.65 -0.63 8.18
N PRO A 46 9.32 -1.69 7.43
CA PRO A 46 10.30 -2.71 7.09
C PRO A 46 11.52 -2.08 6.45
N LYS A 47 12.72 -2.51 6.86
CA LYS A 47 13.95 -2.10 6.17
C LYS A 47 13.81 -2.54 4.72
N LEU A 48 13.92 -1.58 3.80
CA LEU A 48 14.03 -1.90 2.38
C LEU A 48 15.27 -2.79 2.26
N GLY A 49 15.07 -4.05 1.88
CA GLY A 49 16.17 -4.96 1.63
C GLY A 49 17.02 -4.35 0.52
N THR A 50 18.18 -3.80 0.88
CA THR A 50 19.25 -3.53 -0.07
C THR A 50 19.66 -4.88 -0.63
N LYS A 51 19.21 -5.17 -1.86
CA LYS A 51 19.89 -6.15 -2.70
C LYS A 51 21.15 -5.52 -3.25
#